data_AF-A0A1C6Z2Z4-F1
#
_entry.id   AF-A0A1C6Z2Z4-F1
#
_cell.length_a   1.000
_cell.length_b   1.000
_cell.length_c   1.000
_cell.angle_alpha   90.00
_cell.angle_beta   90.00
_cell.angle_gamma   90.00
#
_symmetry.space_group_name_H-M   'P 1'
#
loop_
_entity.id
_entity.type
_entity.pdbx_description
1 polymer ?
#
loop_
_entity_poly.entity_id
_entity_poly.type
_entity_poly.pdbx_seq_one_letter_code
_entity_poly.pdbx_strand_id
1 'polypeptide(L)' 'MLTVKWTDDAIHDLYTLIAFVAEQNPFAAEALMQRIDDAILPAAEHPYLFRSGRVLGT' A
#
# COMPACT_ATOMS: atom_id res chain seq x y z
N MET A 1 4.22 19.68 -2.25
CA MET A 1 3.87 18.34 -1.74
C MET A 1 2.36 18.19 -1.80
N LEU A 2 1.87 17.15 -2.45
CA LEU A 2 0.46 16.77 -2.45
C LEU A 2 0.14 15.92 -1.21
N THR A 3 -1.14 15.89 -0.82
CA THR A 3 -1.60 15.03 0.27
C THR A 3 -1.96 13.64 -0.28
N VAL A 4 -1.31 12.60 0.24
CA VAL A 4 -1.71 11.21 0.01
C VAL A 4 -2.98 10.93 0.80
N LYS A 5 -3.99 10.36 0.14
CA LYS A 5 -5.22 9.91 0.77
C LYS A 5 -5.48 8.46 0.37
N TRP A 6 -5.81 7.66 1.37
CA TRP A 6 -6.27 6.29 1.18
C TRP A 6 -7.79 6.29 1.03
N THR A 7 -8.31 5.48 0.11
CA THR A 7 -9.75 5.22 0.02
C THR A 7 -10.15 4.20 1.08
N ASP A 8 -11.44 4.16 1.42
CA ASP A 8 -11.96 3.17 2.38
C ASP A 8 -11.69 1.74 1.90
N ASP A 9 -11.86 1.48 0.60
CA ASP A 9 -11.55 0.18 -0.02
C ASP A 9 -10.05 -0.18 0.14
N ALA A 10 -9.15 0.78 -0.08
CA ALA A 10 -7.71 0.52 0.05
C ALA A 10 -7.31 0.26 1.51
N ILE A 11 -7.95 0.93 2.47
CA ILE A 11 -7.77 0.67 3.90
C ILE A 11 -8.28 -0.73 4.26
N HIS A 12 -9.45 -1.11 3.75
CA HIS A 12 -10.01 -2.45 3.96
C HIS A 12 -9.11 -3.55 3.39
N ASP A 13 -8.61 -3.37 2.16
CA ASP A 13 -7.69 -4.30 1.51
C ASP A 13 -6.38 -4.43 2.30
N LEU A 14 -5.83 -3.31 2.76
CA LEU A 14 -4.62 -3.30 3.58
C LEU A 14 -4.84 -4.11 4.87
N TYR A 15 -5.89 -3.86 5.63
CA TYR A 15 -6.15 -4.60 6.86
C TYR A 15 -6.43 -6.08 6.62
N THR A 16 -7.14 -6.42 5.55
CA THR A 16 -7.40 -7.82 5.17
C THR A 16 -6.08 -8.55 4.87
N LEU A 17 -5.19 -7.93 4.10
CA LEU A 17 -3.87 -8.47 3.79
C LEU A 17 -3.01 -8.64 5.04
N ILE A 18 -2.93 -7.62 5.89
CA ILE A 18 -2.11 -7.66 7.11
C ILE A 18 -2.64 -8.73 8.08
N ALA A 19 -3.96 -8.82 8.27
CA ALA A 19 -4.57 -9.84 9.11
C ALA A 19 -4.25 -11.26 8.60
N PHE A 20 -4.39 -11.49 7.30
CA PHE A 20 -4.06 -12.79 6.69
C PHE A 20 -2.60 -13.20 6.92
N VAL A 21 -1.65 -12.27 6.76
CA VAL A 21 -0.23 -12.57 7.01
C VAL A 21 0.03 -12.81 8.50
N ALA A 22 -0.63 -12.03 9.37
CA ALA A 22 -0.45 -12.12 10.82
C ALA A 22 -0.90 -13.46 11.40
N GLU A 23 -1.85 -14.16 10.77
CA GLU A 23 -2.26 -15.53 11.17
C GLU A 23 -1.09 -16.51 11.17
N GLN A 24 -0.10 -16.32 10.30
CA GLN A 24 1.09 -17.18 10.21
C GLN A 24 2.32 -16.54 10.84
N ASN A 25 2.53 -15.24 10.64
CA ASN A 25 3.70 -14.53 11.14
C ASN A 25 3.40 -13.04 11.40
N PRO A 26 3.16 -12.66 12.67
CA PRO A 26 2.82 -11.28 13.02
C PRO A 26 3.96 -10.29 12.73
N PHE A 27 5.23 -10.70 12.89
CA PHE A 27 6.37 -9.84 12.57
C PHE A 27 6.49 -9.56 11.07
N ALA A 28 6.16 -10.55 10.23
CA ALA A 28 6.11 -10.35 8.79
C ALA A 28 4.98 -9.40 8.37
N ALA A 29 3.83 -9.46 9.07
CA ALA A 29 2.70 -8.58 8.83
C ALA A 29 3.05 -7.12 9.18
N GLU A 30 3.68 -6.88 10.34
CA GLU A 30 4.15 -5.55 10.73
C GLU A 30 5.19 -5.00 9.74
N ALA A 31 6.17 -5.82 9.34
CA ALA A 31 7.16 -5.43 8.35
C ALA A 31 6.53 -5.12 6.97
N LEU A 32 5.46 -5.83 6.58
CA LEU A 32 4.74 -5.55 5.34
C LEU A 32 3.99 -4.22 5.41
N MET A 33 3.31 -3.94 6.53
CA MET A 33 2.62 -2.67 6.75
C MET A 33 3.58 -1.49 6.61
N GLN A 34 4.71 -1.53 7.32
CA GLN A 34 5.72 -0.47 7.27
C GLN A 34 6.25 -0.26 5.85
N ARG A 35 6.52 -1.34 5.12
CA ARG A 35 7.00 -1.26 3.73
C ARG A 35 5.99 -0.60 2.78
N ILE A 36 4.69 -0.81 3.00
CA ILE A 36 3.63 -0.19 2.19
C ILE A 36 3.55 1.31 2.47
N ASP A 37 3.56 1.69 3.76
CA ASP A 37 3.54 3.10 4.17
C ASP A 37 4.78 3.85 3.65
N ASP A 38 5.98 3.29 3.82
CA ASP A 38 7.22 3.92 3.36
C ASP A 38 7.27 4.07 1.84
N ALA A 39 6.72 3.09 1.10
CA ALA A 39 6.74 3.10 -0.35
C ALA A 39 5.91 4.24 -0.95
N ILE A 40 4.85 4.71 -0.28
CA ILE A 40 3.98 5.76 -0.84
C ILE A 40 4.44 7.18 -0.49
N LEU A 41 5.29 7.37 0.53
CA LEU A 41 5.75 8.70 0.95
C LEU A 41 6.36 9.54 -0.21
N PRO A 42 7.21 8.99 -1.09
CA PRO A 42 7.77 9.77 -2.20
C PRO A 42 6.72 10.24 -3.23
N ALA A 43 5.56 9.59 -3.31
CA ALA A 43 4.49 9.99 -4.24
C ALA A 43 3.87 11.35 -3.89
N ALA A 44 3.99 11.79 -2.63
CA ALA A 44 3.56 13.11 -2.20
C ALA A 44 4.35 14.23 -2.92
N GLU A 45 5.62 13.98 -3.25
CA GLU A 45 6.50 14.92 -3.95
C GLU A 45 6.60 14.61 -5.45
N HIS A 46 6.52 13.33 -5.81
CA HIS A 46 6.64 12.83 -7.17
C HIS A 46 5.43 11.96 -7.55
N PRO A 47 4.24 12.53 -7.82
CA PRO A 47 3.01 11.76 -8.04
C PRO A 47 3.06 10.78 -9.23
N TYR A 48 3.95 11.03 -10.18
CA TYR A 48 4.16 10.20 -11.37
C TYR A 48 5.41 9.30 -11.28
N LEU A 49 5.92 9.07 -10.06
CA LEU A 49 7.09 8.23 -9.83
C LEU A 49 6.86 6.77 -10.26
N PHE A 50 5.66 6.26 -10.04
CA PHE A 50 5.31 4.88 -10.33
C PHE A 50 4.72 4.72 -11.72
N ARG A 51 4.92 3.53 -12.31
CA ARG A 51 4.32 3.17 -13.60
C ARG A 51 2.80 3.08 -13.46
N SER A 52 2.08 3.40 -14.53
CA SER A 52 0.64 3.15 -14.58
C SER A 52 0.35 1.68 -14.32
N GLY A 53 -0.73 1.41 -13.59
CA GLY A 53 -1.19 0.06 -13.28
C GLY A 53 -1.59 -0.73 -14.54
N ARG A 54 -1.97 -2.00 -14.34
CA ARG A 54 -2.46 -2.85 -15.43
C ARG A 54 -3.67 -2.21 -16.09
N VAL A 55 -3.59 -2.04 -17.41
CA VAL A 55 -4.70 -1.55 -18.23
C VAL A 55 -5.50 -2.76 -18.68
N LEU A 56 -6.80 -2.75 -18.45
CA LEU A 56 -7.70 -3.83 -18.86
C LEU A 56 -7.54 -4.09 -20.37
N GLY A 57 -7.12 -5.30 -20.74
CA GLY A 57 -6.87 -5.69 -22.15
C GLY A 57 -5.40 -5.73 -22.59
N THR A 58 -4.44 -5.45 -21.71
CA THR A 58 -3.01 -5.74 -21.88
C THR A 58 -2.57 -6.86 -20.96
#